data_AF-A0A1V5JZ33-F1
#
_entry.id   AF-A0A1V5JZ33-F1
#
_cell.length_a   1.000
_cell.length_b   1.000
_cell.length_c   1.000
_cell.angle_alpha   90.00
_cell.angle_beta   90.00
_cell.angle_gamma   90.00
#
_symmetry.space_group_name_H-M   'P 1'
#
loop_
_entity.id
_entity.type
_entity.pdbx_description
1 polymer ?
#
loop_
_entity_poly.entity_id
_entity_poly.type
_entity_poly.pdbx_seq_one_letter_code
_entity_poly.pdbx_strand_id
1 'polypeptide(L)'
;MLAVLLYSLLTTAAFYLGSRAAITEPIYSRYPRKIAIWADCAACSGFWYGVVVAIVLKFPMFGLDGHHWLTPIVVGLCSMVWTPMVAALHQLAMIYLGSAIDEEG
;
A
#
# COMPACT_ATOMS: atom_id res chain seq x y z
N MET A 1 -5.37 -18.57 0.59
CA MET A 1 -5.60 -17.65 -0.56
C MET A 1 -6.30 -16.37 -0.13
N LEU A 2 -7.42 -16.43 0.62
CA LEU A 2 -8.13 -15.23 1.09
C LEU A 2 -7.24 -14.23 1.86
N ALA A 3 -6.39 -14.72 2.76
CA ALA A 3 -5.47 -13.88 3.54
C ALA A 3 -4.52 -13.06 2.65
N VAL A 4 -3.99 -13.66 1.58
CA VAL A 4 -3.07 -12.98 0.65
C VAL A 4 -3.77 -11.85 -0.08
N LEU A 5 -5.02 -12.08 -0.53
CA LEU A 5 -5.84 -11.06 -1.18
C LEU A 5 -6.23 -9.94 -0.21
N LEU A 6 -6.50 -10.27 1.05
CA LEU A 6 -6.88 -9.29 2.06
C LEU A 6 -5.70 -8.40 2.43
N TYR A 7 -4.52 -9.00 2.66
CA TYR A 7 -3.29 -8.24 2.91
C TYR A 7 -2.94 -7.34 1.74
N SER A 8 -3.02 -7.84 0.50
CA SER A 8 -2.73 -7.01 -0.65
C SER A 8 -3.72 -5.86 -0.84
N LEU A 9 -5.02 -6.09 -0.69
CA LEU A 9 -6.01 -5.04 -0.80
C LEU A 9 -5.80 -3.96 0.27
N LEU A 10 -5.53 -4.35 1.53
CA LEU A 10 -5.33 -3.41 2.62
C LEU A 10 -4.04 -2.60 2.48
N THR A 11 -2.94 -3.22 2.07
CA THR A 11 -1.67 -2.48 1.89
C THR A 11 -1.74 -1.54 0.70
N THR A 12 -2.43 -1.93 -0.37
CA THR A 12 -2.64 -1.05 -1.53
C THR A 12 -3.61 0.08 -1.19
N ALA A 13 -4.69 -0.20 -0.45
CA ALA A 13 -5.61 0.83 0.02
C ALA A 13 -4.92 1.83 0.96
N ALA A 14 -4.08 1.34 1.89
CA ALA A 14 -3.28 2.18 2.76
C ALA A 14 -2.27 3.04 1.98
N PHE A 15 -1.65 2.48 0.93
CA PHE A 15 -0.80 3.25 0.03
C PHE A 15 -1.56 4.36 -0.69
N TYR A 16 -2.75 4.08 -1.23
CA TYR A 16 -3.57 5.10 -1.90
C TYR A 16 -4.06 6.19 -0.95
N LEU A 17 -4.56 5.80 0.23
CA LEU A 17 -4.99 6.74 1.27
C LEU A 17 -3.81 7.62 1.75
N GLY A 18 -2.61 7.04 1.82
CA GLY A 18 -1.42 7.71 2.30
C GLY A 18 -0.63 8.51 1.26
N SER A 19 -0.82 8.30 -0.03
CA SER A 19 -0.04 9.02 -1.07
C SER A 19 -0.89 9.81 -2.06
N ARG A 20 -2.17 9.43 -2.24
CA ARG A 20 -3.00 9.92 -3.36
C ARG A 20 -4.39 10.41 -2.95
N ALA A 21 -4.78 10.33 -1.68
CA ALA A 21 -6.06 10.86 -1.25
C ALA A 21 -6.03 12.39 -1.10
N ALA A 22 -6.86 13.09 -1.85
CA ALA A 22 -7.07 14.55 -1.70
C ALA A 22 -7.45 14.94 -0.26
N ILE A 23 -8.11 14.02 0.47
CA ILE A 23 -8.48 14.21 1.89
C ILE A 23 -7.24 14.37 2.78
N THR A 24 -6.14 13.68 2.45
CA THR A 24 -4.93 13.69 3.27
C THR A 24 -3.87 14.67 2.76
N GLU A 25 -4.02 15.20 1.55
CA GLU A 25 -3.19 16.25 0.95
C GLU A 25 -2.80 17.41 1.90
N PRO A 26 -3.71 18.02 2.70
CA PRO A 26 -3.31 19.10 3.61
C PRO A 26 -2.35 18.63 4.72
N ILE A 27 -2.40 17.35 5.09
CA ILE A 27 -1.45 16.74 6.05
C ILE A 27 -0.10 16.53 5.35
N TYR A 28 -0.12 16.09 4.10
CA TYR A 28 1.11 15.79 3.35
C TYR A 28 1.88 17.02 2.87
N SER A 29 1.19 18.14 2.60
CA SER A 29 1.80 19.41 2.18
C SER A 29 2.84 19.97 3.18
N ARG A 30 2.80 19.50 4.43
CA ARG A 30 3.69 19.95 5.52
C ARG A 30 4.80 18.96 5.84
N TYR A 31 4.89 17.81 5.17
CA TYR A 31 5.94 16.85 5.48
C TYR A 31 7.31 17.31 4.99
N PRO A 32 8.38 17.02 5.77
CA PRO A 32 9.74 17.19 5.28
C PRO A 32 9.98 16.27 4.07
N ARG A 33 10.75 16.76 3.10
CA ARG A 33 11.00 16.11 1.79
C ARG A 33 11.38 14.63 1.88
N LYS A 34 12.07 14.21 2.93
CA LYS A 34 12.46 12.80 3.15
C LYS A 34 11.25 11.89 3.38
N ILE A 35 10.23 12.36 4.10
CA ILE A 35 9.01 11.59 4.38
C ILE A 35 8.13 11.53 3.13
N ALA A 36 8.07 12.62 2.36
CA ALA A 36 7.37 12.65 1.07
C ALA A 36 7.94 11.61 0.10
N ILE A 37 9.27 11.60 -0.10
CA ILE A 37 9.93 10.62 -0.99
C ILE A 37 9.66 9.17 -0.53
N TRP A 38 9.64 8.92 0.77
CA TRP A 38 9.34 7.59 1.30
C TRP A 38 7.87 7.19 1.08
N ALA A 39 6.94 8.13 1.27
CA ALA A 39 5.51 7.89 1.08
C ALA A 39 5.12 7.72 -0.40
N ASP A 40 5.84 8.39 -1.31
CA ASP A 40 5.66 8.27 -2.76
C ASP A 40 6.23 6.95 -3.32
N CYS A 41 7.18 6.33 -2.62
CA CYS A 41 7.75 5.04 -3.01
C CYS A 41 6.77 3.90 -2.68
N ALA A 42 5.96 3.47 -3.66
CA ALA A 42 4.98 2.39 -3.50
C ALA A 42 5.54 1.10 -2.90
N ALA A 43 6.78 0.73 -3.24
CA ALA A 43 7.44 -0.44 -2.67
C ALA A 43 7.83 -0.22 -1.19
N CYS A 44 8.37 0.96 -0.87
CA CYS A 44 8.83 1.31 0.47
C CYS A 44 7.64 1.43 1.43
N SER A 45 6.64 2.22 1.05
CA SER A 45 5.40 2.38 1.82
C SER A 45 4.62 1.07 1.90
N GLY A 46 4.57 0.29 0.81
CA GLY A 46 3.93 -1.02 0.76
C GLY A 46 4.53 -2.02 1.76
N PHE A 47 5.86 -2.04 1.90
CA PHE A 47 6.54 -2.84 2.91
C PHE A 47 6.07 -2.48 4.32
N TRP A 48 6.17 -1.19 4.69
CA TRP A 48 5.86 -0.75 6.04
C TRP A 48 4.38 -0.84 6.37
N TYR A 49 3.49 -0.53 5.43
CA TYR A 49 2.06 -0.77 5.59
C TYR A 49 1.77 -2.26 5.73
N GLY A 50 2.44 -3.14 4.98
CA GLY A 50 2.35 -4.59 5.15
C GLY A 50 2.75 -5.06 6.55
N VAL A 51 3.86 -4.53 7.09
CA VAL A 51 4.31 -4.81 8.46
C VAL A 51 3.25 -4.37 9.48
N VAL A 52 2.73 -3.15 9.37
CA VAL A 52 1.71 -2.62 10.30
C VAL A 52 0.44 -3.45 10.23
N VAL A 53 -0.05 -3.76 9.03
CA VAL A 53 -1.26 -4.56 8.83
C VAL A 53 -1.08 -5.97 9.41
N ALA A 54 0.09 -6.60 9.23
CA ALA A 54 0.39 -7.90 9.83
C ALA A 54 0.39 -7.88 11.37
N ILE A 55 0.94 -6.82 11.98
CA ILE A 55 0.96 -6.65 13.44
C ILE A 55 -0.46 -6.45 13.99
N VAL A 56 -1.29 -5.68 13.30
CA VAL A 56 -2.66 -5.36 13.73
C VAL A 56 -3.59 -6.55 13.54
N LEU A 57 -3.57 -7.17 12.35
CA LEU A 57 -4.52 -8.22 11.99
C LEU A 57 -4.11 -9.61 12.47
N LYS A 58 -2.80 -9.87 12.64
CA LYS A 58 -2.26 -11.16 13.09
C LYS A 58 -2.88 -12.36 12.35
N PHE A 59 -3.10 -12.20 11.04
CA PHE A 59 -3.64 -13.26 10.20
C PHE A 59 -2.50 -14.16 9.69
N PRO A 60 -2.69 -15.50 9.67
CA PRO A 60 -1.67 -16.42 9.19
C PRO A 60 -1.39 -16.24 7.69
N MET A 61 -0.12 -16.39 7.29
CA MET A 61 0.33 -16.24 5.90
C MET A 61 1.40 -17.28 5.54
N PHE A 62 1.26 -17.93 4.39
CA PHE A 62 2.16 -19.01 3.92
C PHE A 62 2.41 -20.13 4.95
N GLY A 63 1.42 -20.45 5.79
CA GLY A 63 1.54 -21.48 6.82
C GLY A 63 2.26 -21.02 8.09
N LEU A 64 2.70 -19.76 8.17
CA LEU A 64 3.17 -19.14 9.40
C LEU A 64 1.98 -18.67 10.23
N ASP A 65 2.05 -18.92 11.53
CA ASP A 65 1.08 -18.39 12.49
C ASP A 65 1.15 -16.85 12.51
N GLY A 66 0.00 -16.20 12.67
CA GLY A 66 -0.11 -14.74 12.71
C GLY A 66 0.64 -14.09 13.87
N HIS A 67 0.90 -14.87 14.93
CA HIS A 67 1.68 -14.45 16.10
C HIS A 67 3.19 -14.67 15.95
N HIS A 68 3.63 -15.35 14.90
CA HIS A 68 5.05 -15.61 14.70
C HIS A 68 5.79 -14.31 14.37
N TRP A 69 6.93 -14.07 15.01
CA TRP A 69 7.70 -12.81 14.88
C TRP A 69 8.21 -12.54 13.46
N LEU A 70 8.35 -13.59 12.63
CA LEU A 70 8.70 -13.47 11.21
C LEU A 70 7.53 -13.06 10.31
N THR A 71 6.28 -13.25 10.74
CA THR A 71 5.10 -13.01 9.91
C THR A 71 5.02 -11.57 9.40
N PRO A 72 5.26 -10.52 10.21
CA PRO A 72 5.26 -9.15 9.72
C PRO A 72 6.32 -8.87 8.65
N ILE A 73 7.51 -9.48 8.78
CA ILE A 73 8.60 -9.31 7.81
C ILE A 73 8.23 -9.96 6.47
N VAL A 74 7.70 -11.19 6.51
CA VAL A 74 7.27 -11.92 5.31
C VAL A 74 6.13 -11.17 4.61
N VAL A 75 5.11 -10.73 5.36
CA VAL A 75 3.99 -9.95 4.82
C VAL A 75 4.50 -8.63 4.22
N GLY A 76 5.41 -7.94 4.90
CA GLY A 76 6.04 -6.72 4.40
C GLY A 76 6.78 -6.94 3.08
N LEU A 77 7.63 -7.97 3.00
CA LEU A 77 8.37 -8.30 1.77
C LEU A 77 7.43 -8.66 0.61
N CYS A 78 6.37 -9.43 0.87
CA CYS A 78 5.37 -9.72 -0.15
C CYS A 78 4.63 -8.44 -0.60
N SER A 79 4.32 -7.55 0.34
CA SER A 79 3.64 -6.28 0.05
C SER A 79 4.54 -5.32 -0.74
N MET A 80 5.85 -5.34 -0.51
CA MET A 80 6.83 -4.57 -1.30
C MET A 80 6.74 -4.87 -2.80
N VAL A 81 6.47 -6.12 -3.17
CA VAL A 81 6.31 -6.55 -4.57
C VAL A 81 4.89 -6.29 -5.06
N TRP A 82 3.89 -6.62 -4.23
CA TRP A 82 2.50 -6.59 -4.67
C TRP A 82 1.91 -5.18 -4.75
N THR A 83 2.22 -4.29 -3.79
CA THR A 83 1.70 -2.92 -3.75
C THR A 83 2.00 -2.12 -5.02
N PRO A 84 3.23 -2.07 -5.57
CA PRO A 84 3.47 -1.35 -6.83
C PRO A 84 2.75 -1.99 -8.03
N MET A 85 2.61 -3.33 -8.06
CA MET A 85 1.87 -4.01 -9.14
C MET A 85 0.40 -3.61 -9.14
N VAL A 86 -0.27 -3.63 -7.98
CA VAL A 86 -1.68 -3.22 -7.89
C VAL A 86 -1.84 -1.72 -8.08
N ALA A 87 -0.88 -0.91 -7.59
CA ALA A 87 -0.91 0.52 -7.82
C ALA A 87 -0.88 0.85 -9.32
N ALA A 88 0.02 0.22 -10.08
CA ALA A 88 0.09 0.36 -11.54
C ALA A 88 -1.18 -0.15 -12.23
N LEU A 89 -1.73 -1.28 -11.79
CA LEU A 89 -2.96 -1.84 -12.35
C LEU A 89 -4.17 -0.94 -12.08
N HIS A 90 -4.23 -0.30 -10.92
CA HIS A 90 -5.26 0.68 -10.59
C HIS A 90 -5.11 1.97 -11.41
N GLN A 91 -3.89 2.48 -11.61
CA GLN A 91 -3.65 3.62 -12.50
C GLN A 91 -4.10 3.31 -13.93
N LEU A 92 -3.74 2.14 -14.47
CA LEU A 92 -4.20 1.68 -15.78
C LEU A 92 -5.73 1.59 -15.82
N ALA A 93 -6.35 1.01 -14.80
CA ALA A 93 -7.80 0.90 -14.74
C ALA A 93 -8.48 2.29 -14.76
N MET A 94 -7.94 3.28 -14.05
CA MET A 94 -8.46 4.65 -14.05
C MET A 94 -8.34 5.32 -15.43
N ILE A 95 -7.23 5.10 -16.14
CA ILE A 95 -7.04 5.57 -17.52
C ILE A 95 -8.07 4.91 -18.46
N TYR A 96 -8.27 3.59 -18.36
CA TYR A 96 -9.19 2.84 -19.22
C TYR A 96 -10.67 3.07 -18.91
N LEU A 97 -11.04 3.26 -17.64
CA LEU A 97 -12.41 3.55 -17.22
C LEU A 97 -12.83 4.99 -17.55
N GLY A 98 -11.93 5.77 -18.14
CA GLY A 98 -12.20 7.15 -18.51
C GLY A 98 -12.45 7.98 -17.27
N SER A 99 -11.42 8.16 -16.43
CA SER A 99 -11.47 9.27 -15.48
C SER A 99 -11.76 10.54 -16.26
N ALA A 100 -12.98 11.05 -16.10
CA ALA A 100 -13.53 12.27 -16.67
C ALA A 100 -12.86 13.54 -16.10
N ILE A 101 -11.53 13.51 -15.97
CA ILE A 101 -10.70 14.63 -15.56
C ILE A 101 -9.58 14.67 -16.59
N ASP A 102 -9.73 15.56 -17.56
CA ASP A 102 -8.66 15.91 -18.49
C ASP A 102 -7.44 16.36 -17.69
N GLU A 103 -6.28 15.76 -17.97
CA GLU A 103 -4.99 16.31 -17.54
C GLU A 103 -4.68 17.57 -18.36
N GLU A 104 -5.46 18.64 -18.16
CA GLU A 104 -5.06 20.00 -18.53
C GLU A 104 -4.67 20.75 -17.25
N GLY A 105 -3.36 20.79 -17.00
CA GLY A 105 -2.73 21.56 -15.91
C GLY A 105 -1.22 21.52 -16.01
#